data_AF-A0A2D4JJ46-F1
#
_entry.id   AF-A0A2D4JJ46-F1
#
_cell.length_a   1.000
_cell.length_b   1.000
_cell.length_c   1.000
_cell.angle_alpha   90.00
_cell.angle_beta   90.00
_cell.angle_gamma   90.00
#
_symmetry.space_group_name_H-M   'P 1'
#
loop_
_entity.id
_entity.type
_entity.pdbx_description
1 polymer ?
#
loop_
_entity_poly.entity_id
_entity_poly.type
_entity_poly.pdbx_seq_one_letter_code
_entity_poly.pdbx_strand_id
1 'polypeptide(L)'
;LLALPVSTLGQKDFSAPYARCSLFGGDHIQTFDELLYDFAGDCSYLLAGDCEKRSFLLLGDYHNGKRTSLSLYLGEYFDIHVFLNGTVTQGEKRILIPYASNGVFLEREAGYYKLSGEEHGFVVKIDTNGNILLSLPEKHYNRTCGLCGNFNRFAEDDFMTQEGILEENIYSFANSWGMSNQQKKCQRAMPPSYTC
;
A
#
# COMPACT_ATOMS: atom_id res chain seq x y z
N LEU A 1 10.86 -49.51 -32.89
CA LEU A 1 11.60 -48.40 -32.28
C LEU A 1 10.62 -47.61 -31.42
N LEU A 2 10.76 -47.68 -30.10
CA LEU A 2 9.97 -46.91 -29.15
C LEU A 2 10.64 -45.54 -28.97
N ALA A 3 9.92 -44.46 -29.28
CA ALA A 3 10.35 -43.10 -28.93
C ALA A 3 9.67 -42.73 -27.60
N LEU A 4 10.48 -42.49 -26.57
CA LEU A 4 10.05 -41.98 -25.27
C LEU A 4 9.70 -40.49 -25.37
N PRO A 5 8.73 -39.97 -24.59
CA PRO A 5 8.48 -38.54 -24.54
C PRO A 5 9.57 -37.83 -23.74
N VAL A 6 10.06 -36.71 -24.30
CA VAL A 6 10.95 -35.77 -23.62
C VAL A 6 10.16 -35.13 -22.48
N SER A 7 10.56 -35.42 -21.25
CA SER A 7 10.11 -34.73 -20.05
C SER A 7 10.59 -33.28 -20.09
N THR A 8 9.66 -32.34 -20.32
CA THR A 8 9.90 -30.91 -20.13
C THR A 8 10.10 -30.65 -18.65
N LEU A 9 11.32 -30.28 -18.27
CA LEU A 9 11.61 -29.76 -16.94
C LEU A 9 10.73 -28.53 -16.68
N GLY A 10 10.23 -28.47 -15.45
CA GLY A 10 9.27 -27.50 -14.97
C GLY A 10 9.62 -26.07 -15.37
N GLN A 11 8.64 -25.42 -15.98
CA GLN A 11 8.59 -23.98 -16.13
C GLN A 11 8.49 -23.40 -14.73
N LYS A 12 9.66 -23.09 -14.16
CA LYS A 12 9.78 -22.31 -12.93
C LYS A 12 9.25 -20.92 -13.33
N ASP A 13 8.02 -20.61 -12.95
CA ASP A 13 7.44 -19.27 -13.13
C ASP A 13 8.45 -18.26 -12.60
N PHE A 14 9.10 -17.56 -13.52
CA PHE A 14 10.01 -16.46 -13.21
C PHE A 14 9.13 -15.26 -12.89
N SER A 15 8.41 -15.35 -11.77
CA SER A 15 7.83 -14.19 -11.11
C SER A 15 8.96 -13.18 -10.94
N ALA A 16 8.86 -12.02 -11.58
CA ALA A 16 9.77 -10.91 -11.31
C ALA A 16 9.88 -10.71 -9.79
N PRO A 17 11.06 -10.34 -9.24
CA PRO A 17 11.18 -10.08 -7.83
C PRO A 17 10.20 -8.95 -7.45
N TYR A 18 9.27 -9.26 -6.55
CA TYR A 18 8.37 -8.27 -5.97
C TYR A 18 9.00 -7.74 -4.67
N ALA A 19 9.07 -6.43 -4.52
CA ALA A 19 9.30 -5.81 -3.23
C ALA A 19 7.99 -5.77 -2.44
N ARG A 20 8.10 -5.88 -1.11
CA ARG A 20 6.96 -5.97 -0.21
C ARG A 20 7.02 -4.89 0.85
N CYS A 21 5.95 -4.11 0.95
CA CYS A 21 5.70 -3.26 2.10
C CYS A 21 4.59 -3.89 2.93
N SER A 22 4.78 -3.95 4.24
CA SER A 22 3.83 -4.56 5.17
C SER A 22 3.46 -3.58 6.25
N LEU A 23 2.16 -3.43 6.50
CA LEU A 23 1.66 -2.70 7.65
C LEU A 23 0.92 -3.73 8.52
N PHE A 24 1.27 -3.89 9.78
CA PHE A 24 0.71 -4.94 10.63
C PHE A 24 0.55 -4.48 12.08
N GLY A 25 -0.36 -5.10 12.81
CA GLY A 25 -0.75 -4.58 14.13
C GLY A 25 -1.44 -3.22 14.03
N GLY A 26 -1.26 -2.37 15.04
CA GLY A 26 -1.84 -1.01 15.02
C GLY A 26 -1.00 -0.02 14.21
N ASP A 27 0.31 -0.11 14.37
CA ASP A 27 1.27 0.97 14.13
C ASP A 27 2.55 0.51 13.40
N HIS A 28 2.84 -0.78 13.33
CA HIS A 28 4.06 -1.26 12.69
C HIS A 28 4.00 -1.16 11.16
N ILE A 29 5.07 -0.63 10.57
CA ILE A 29 5.27 -0.51 9.12
C ILE A 29 6.66 -1.05 8.77
N GLN A 30 6.72 -1.87 7.74
CA GLN A 30 7.94 -2.31 7.07
C GLN A 30 7.92 -1.80 5.63
N THR A 31 8.91 -1.01 5.25
CA THR A 31 9.03 -0.41 3.90
C THR A 31 9.41 -1.46 2.85
N PHE A 32 9.44 -1.06 1.58
CA PHE A 32 9.92 -1.91 0.48
C PHE A 32 11.38 -2.34 0.62
N ASP A 33 12.19 -1.52 1.29
CA ASP A 33 13.62 -1.74 1.51
C ASP A 33 13.90 -2.29 2.94
N GLU A 34 12.89 -2.93 3.53
CA GLU A 34 12.93 -3.69 4.77
C GLU A 34 13.13 -2.88 6.06
N LEU A 35 13.10 -1.54 6.00
CA LEU A 35 13.12 -0.68 7.19
C LEU A 35 11.85 -0.86 8.02
N LEU A 36 11.98 -1.16 9.32
CA LEU A 36 10.86 -1.21 10.26
C LEU A 36 10.76 0.07 11.11
N TYR A 37 9.53 0.56 11.29
CA TYR A 37 9.23 1.67 12.18
C TYR A 37 7.76 1.66 12.64
N ASP A 38 7.47 2.43 13.69
CA ASP A 38 6.15 2.51 14.30
C ASP A 38 5.51 3.88 14.08
N PHE A 39 4.28 3.89 13.59
CA PHE A 39 3.50 5.10 13.39
C PHE A 39 2.01 4.88 13.66
N ALA A 40 1.52 5.52 14.73
CA ALA A 40 0.11 5.57 15.07
C ALA A 40 -0.53 6.88 14.58
N GLY A 41 -1.09 6.86 13.36
CA GLY A 41 -1.80 7.99 12.77
C GLY A 41 -3.26 8.13 13.23
N ASP A 42 -3.89 9.25 12.88
CA ASP A 42 -5.33 9.51 13.12
C ASP A 42 -5.99 10.25 11.94
N CYS A 43 -5.51 9.95 10.73
CA CYS A 43 -5.94 10.56 9.49
C CYS A 43 -5.80 9.59 8.30
N SER A 44 -6.03 10.08 7.09
CA SER A 44 -5.67 9.38 5.85
C SER A 44 -4.21 9.66 5.49
N TYR A 45 -3.46 8.62 5.16
CA TYR A 45 -2.05 8.73 4.78
C TYR A 45 -1.78 8.02 3.46
N LEU A 46 -0.87 8.57 2.65
CA LEU A 46 -0.36 7.89 1.47
C LEU A 46 0.54 6.72 1.90
N LEU A 47 0.08 5.49 1.69
CA LEU A 47 0.87 4.30 1.97
C LEU A 47 1.95 4.12 0.90
N ALA A 48 1.52 4.13 -0.36
CA ALA A 48 2.42 4.05 -1.51
C ALA A 48 1.72 4.60 -2.76
N GLY A 49 2.48 5.18 -3.68
CA GLY A 49 2.03 5.52 -5.02
C GLY A 49 3.17 5.49 -6.03
N ASP A 50 2.86 5.44 -7.31
CA ASP A 50 3.84 5.71 -8.38
C ASP A 50 3.96 7.23 -8.57
N CYS A 51 5.04 7.83 -8.09
CA CYS A 51 5.17 9.28 -8.03
C CYS A 51 5.87 9.88 -9.25
N GLU A 52 6.28 9.03 -10.20
CA GLU A 52 6.80 9.44 -11.50
C GLU A 52 5.72 9.41 -12.59
N LYS A 53 5.03 8.28 -12.76
CA LYS A 53 3.97 8.13 -13.78
C LYS A 53 2.56 8.36 -13.23
N ARG A 54 2.39 8.47 -11.91
CA ARG A 54 1.08 8.67 -11.26
C ARG A 54 0.08 7.58 -11.63
N SER A 55 0.55 6.35 -11.78
CA SER A 55 -0.26 5.22 -12.24
C SER A 55 -1.21 4.68 -11.17
N PHE A 56 -0.86 4.81 -9.89
CA PHE A 56 -1.75 4.46 -8.78
C PHE A 56 -1.36 5.24 -7.51
N LEU A 57 -2.33 5.40 -6.60
CA LEU A 57 -2.12 5.83 -5.22
C LEU A 57 -2.90 4.90 -4.28
N LEU A 58 -2.26 4.48 -3.18
CA LEU A 58 -2.87 3.70 -2.11
C LEU A 58 -2.86 4.50 -0.82
N LEU A 59 -4.05 4.79 -0.31
CA LEU A 59 -4.26 5.51 0.95
C LEU A 59 -4.78 4.56 2.02
N GLY A 60 -4.34 4.75 3.25
CA GLY A 60 -4.85 4.06 4.43
C GLY A 60 -5.47 5.06 5.40
N ASP A 61 -6.73 4.84 5.77
CA ASP A 61 -7.39 5.67 6.79
C ASP A 61 -7.12 5.11 8.18
N TYR A 62 -6.70 5.98 9.09
CA TYR A 62 -6.46 5.69 10.49
C TYR A 62 -7.49 6.39 11.38
N HIS A 63 -7.89 5.71 12.45
CA HIS A 63 -8.67 6.24 13.54
C HIS A 63 -8.17 5.66 14.86
N ASN A 64 -7.81 6.51 15.81
CA ASN A 64 -7.20 6.16 17.09
C ASN A 64 -6.00 5.20 16.94
N GLY A 65 -5.08 5.50 16.02
CA GLY A 65 -3.89 4.68 15.80
C GLY A 65 -4.14 3.33 15.14
N LYS A 66 -5.35 3.09 14.58
CA LYS A 66 -5.70 1.83 13.90
C LYS A 66 -6.25 2.10 12.52
N ARG A 67 -5.87 1.25 11.57
CA ARG A 67 -6.39 1.31 10.20
C ARG A 67 -7.86 0.91 10.15
N THR A 68 -8.62 1.61 9.31
CA THR A 68 -10.07 1.41 9.15
C THR A 68 -10.49 1.21 7.69
N SER A 69 -9.65 1.61 6.74
CA SER A 69 -9.90 1.42 5.32
C SER A 69 -8.59 1.33 4.51
N LEU A 70 -8.71 0.82 3.29
CA LEU A 70 -7.72 0.94 2.22
C LEU A 70 -8.42 1.52 1.00
N SER A 71 -7.85 2.57 0.42
CA SER A 71 -8.39 3.25 -0.76
C SER A 71 -7.37 3.22 -1.90
N LEU A 72 -7.79 2.78 -3.07
CA LEU A 72 -7.01 2.81 -4.30
C LEU A 72 -7.54 3.95 -5.19
N TYR A 73 -6.63 4.72 -5.79
CA TYR A 73 -6.94 5.71 -6.82
C TYR A 73 -6.11 5.45 -8.07
N LEU A 74 -6.75 5.56 -9.23
CA LEU A 74 -6.10 5.58 -10.55
C LEU A 74 -6.44 6.90 -11.24
N GLY A 75 -5.51 7.86 -11.17
CA GLY A 75 -5.77 9.23 -11.62
C GLY A 75 -6.90 9.90 -10.83
N GLU A 76 -7.65 10.79 -11.49
CA GLU A 76 -8.70 11.60 -10.84
C GLU A 76 -10.10 10.98 -10.91
N TYR A 77 -10.31 9.93 -11.73
CA TYR A 77 -11.64 9.47 -12.12
C TYR A 77 -11.99 8.06 -11.66
N PHE A 78 -11.06 7.33 -11.05
CA PHE A 78 -11.30 5.98 -10.61
C PHE A 78 -10.76 5.75 -9.21
N ASP A 79 -11.64 5.26 -8.34
CA ASP A 79 -11.32 4.91 -6.96
C ASP A 79 -12.01 3.60 -6.55
N ILE A 80 -11.39 2.89 -5.61
CA ILE A 80 -12.02 1.80 -4.87
C ILE A 80 -11.69 1.98 -3.39
N HIS A 81 -12.71 1.98 -2.54
CA HIS A 81 -12.58 2.04 -1.10
C HIS A 81 -12.99 0.71 -0.46
N VAL A 82 -12.09 0.11 0.31
CA VAL A 82 -12.31 -1.13 1.05
C VAL A 82 -12.33 -0.80 2.55
N PHE A 83 -13.50 -0.90 3.17
CA PHE A 83 -13.68 -0.67 4.61
C PHE A 83 -13.61 -1.98 5.38
N LEU A 84 -13.00 -1.95 6.56
CA LEU A 84 -12.85 -3.16 7.40
C LEU A 84 -14.17 -3.73 7.91
N ASN A 85 -15.27 -2.96 7.84
CA ASN A 85 -16.60 -3.40 8.24
C ASN A 85 -17.31 -4.29 7.20
N GLY A 86 -16.65 -4.63 6.09
CA GLY A 86 -17.27 -5.41 5.02
C GLY A 86 -17.54 -4.63 3.74
N THR A 87 -17.75 -3.31 3.86
CA THR A 87 -18.26 -2.45 2.78
C THR A 87 -17.16 -2.16 1.76
N VAL A 88 -17.52 -2.20 0.48
CA VAL A 88 -16.67 -1.72 -0.62
C VAL A 88 -17.45 -0.76 -1.49
N THR A 89 -16.82 0.35 -1.88
CA THR A 89 -17.40 1.34 -2.79
C THR A 89 -16.46 1.70 -3.94
N GLN A 90 -17.06 2.17 -5.04
CA GLN A 90 -16.42 2.92 -6.11
C GLN A 90 -17.19 4.24 -6.22
N GLY A 91 -16.52 5.36 -5.98
CA GLY A 91 -17.17 6.63 -5.65
C GLY A 91 -18.16 6.44 -4.50
N GLU A 92 -19.38 6.94 -4.69
CA GLU A 92 -20.46 6.82 -3.70
C GLU A 92 -21.23 5.49 -3.79
N LYS A 93 -20.94 4.65 -4.79
CA LYS A 93 -21.71 3.43 -5.06
C LYS A 93 -21.08 2.23 -4.37
N ARG A 94 -21.90 1.50 -3.60
CA ARG A 94 -21.51 0.17 -3.08
C ARG A 94 -21.39 -0.86 -4.21
N ILE A 95 -20.32 -1.65 -4.18
CA ILE A 95 -20.03 -2.70 -5.15
C ILE A 95 -19.93 -4.07 -4.47
N LEU A 96 -20.14 -5.14 -5.24
CA LEU A 96 -20.04 -6.52 -4.77
C LEU A 96 -18.73 -7.15 -5.25
N ILE A 97 -18.20 -8.10 -4.49
CA ILE A 97 -16.99 -8.86 -4.82
C ILE A 97 -17.40 -10.23 -5.40
N PRO A 98 -16.77 -10.72 -6.49
CA PRO A 98 -15.65 -10.10 -7.21
C PRO A 98 -16.08 -8.88 -8.05
N TYR A 99 -15.15 -7.94 -8.22
CA TYR A 99 -15.35 -6.74 -9.02
C TYR A 99 -14.15 -6.53 -9.94
N ALA A 100 -14.41 -6.12 -11.18
CA ALA A 100 -13.37 -5.81 -12.15
C ALA A 100 -13.75 -4.56 -12.95
N SER A 101 -12.85 -3.57 -12.99
CA SER A 101 -13.04 -2.33 -13.74
C SER A 101 -11.72 -1.57 -13.86
N ASN A 102 -11.52 -0.84 -14.97
CA ASN A 102 -10.29 -0.08 -15.27
C ASN A 102 -8.99 -0.86 -15.03
N GLY A 103 -8.94 -2.14 -15.43
CA GLY A 103 -7.75 -2.98 -15.25
C GLY A 103 -7.46 -3.37 -13.79
N VAL A 104 -8.37 -3.06 -12.86
CA VAL A 104 -8.29 -3.44 -11.45
C VAL A 104 -9.25 -4.60 -11.17
N PHE A 105 -8.76 -5.60 -10.47
CA PHE A 105 -9.51 -6.75 -9.98
C PHE A 105 -9.54 -6.73 -8.46
N LEU A 106 -10.73 -6.79 -7.89
CA LEU A 106 -11.00 -6.95 -6.47
C LEU A 106 -11.61 -8.33 -6.22
N GLU A 107 -10.95 -9.11 -5.37
CA GLU A 107 -11.41 -10.46 -5.00
C GLU A 107 -11.17 -10.76 -3.51
N ARG A 108 -11.69 -11.92 -3.09
CA ARG A 108 -11.42 -12.52 -1.78
C ARG A 108 -10.36 -13.61 -1.94
N GLU A 109 -9.26 -13.49 -1.22
CA GLU A 109 -8.20 -14.49 -1.24
C GLU A 109 -7.74 -14.79 0.19
N ALA A 110 -7.92 -16.03 0.65
CA ALA A 110 -7.46 -16.49 1.97
C ALA A 110 -7.84 -15.57 3.16
N GLY A 111 -9.04 -14.98 3.14
CA GLY A 111 -9.52 -14.06 4.18
C GLY A 111 -9.19 -12.57 3.95
N TYR A 112 -8.42 -12.25 2.91
CA TYR A 112 -8.08 -10.88 2.53
C TYR A 112 -9.03 -10.34 1.45
N TYR A 113 -9.24 -9.03 1.43
CA TYR A 113 -9.56 -8.30 0.21
C TYR A 113 -8.28 -8.14 -0.59
N LYS A 114 -8.25 -8.58 -1.84
CA LYS A 114 -7.10 -8.44 -2.73
C LYS A 114 -7.47 -7.53 -3.89
N LEU A 115 -6.80 -6.39 -3.99
CA LEU A 115 -6.82 -5.51 -5.15
C LEU A 115 -5.57 -5.77 -5.99
N SER A 116 -5.74 -5.98 -7.28
CA SER A 116 -4.62 -6.15 -8.20
C SER A 116 -4.86 -5.38 -9.49
N GLY A 117 -3.81 -4.73 -9.99
CA GLY A 117 -3.81 -4.06 -11.28
C GLY A 117 -2.53 -4.43 -12.02
N GLU A 118 -2.62 -5.34 -12.99
CA GLU A 118 -1.45 -5.86 -13.71
C GLU A 118 -0.76 -4.75 -14.53
N GLU A 119 -1.55 -3.97 -15.26
CA GLU A 119 -1.10 -2.82 -16.04
C GLU A 119 -0.40 -1.79 -15.14
N HIS A 120 -1.03 -1.45 -14.01
CA HIS A 120 -0.51 -0.48 -13.04
C HIS A 120 0.63 -1.03 -12.18
N GLY A 121 0.77 -2.35 -12.07
CA GLY A 121 1.86 -3.01 -11.34
C GLY A 121 1.71 -3.07 -9.84
N PHE A 122 0.54 -3.38 -9.30
CA PHE A 122 0.40 -3.56 -7.86
C PHE A 122 -0.46 -4.78 -7.52
N VAL A 123 -0.16 -5.36 -6.37
CA VAL A 123 -1.06 -6.26 -5.65
C VAL A 123 -1.08 -5.80 -4.19
N VAL A 124 -2.25 -5.46 -3.68
CA VAL A 124 -2.43 -5.09 -2.28
C VAL A 124 -3.50 -5.96 -1.64
N LYS A 125 -3.20 -6.45 -0.44
CA LYS A 125 -4.10 -7.28 0.37
C LYS A 125 -4.38 -6.58 1.68
N ILE A 126 -5.64 -6.55 2.10
CA ILE A 126 -6.05 -6.07 3.43
C ILE A 126 -6.95 -7.09 4.11
N ASP A 127 -6.68 -7.40 5.39
CA ASP A 127 -7.55 -8.23 6.22
C ASP A 127 -8.47 -7.40 7.14
N THR A 128 -9.38 -8.07 7.84
CA THR A 128 -10.33 -7.43 8.76
C THR A 128 -9.69 -6.86 10.02
N ASN A 129 -8.43 -7.19 10.32
CA ASN A 129 -7.66 -6.60 11.42
C ASN A 129 -6.91 -5.34 10.98
N GLY A 130 -7.03 -4.99 9.70
CA GLY A 130 -6.39 -3.82 9.11
C GLY A 130 -4.98 -4.09 8.62
N ASN A 131 -4.44 -5.31 8.70
CA ASN A 131 -3.11 -5.62 8.19
C ASN A 131 -3.09 -5.50 6.67
N ILE A 132 -2.05 -4.87 6.12
CA ILE A 132 -1.89 -4.60 4.70
C ILE A 132 -0.59 -5.23 4.23
N LEU A 133 -0.65 -5.95 3.11
CA LEU A 133 0.52 -6.43 2.38
C LEU A 133 0.46 -5.87 0.96
N LEU A 134 1.39 -4.99 0.64
CA LEU A 134 1.56 -4.40 -0.69
C LEU A 134 2.76 -5.05 -1.38
N SER A 135 2.58 -5.51 -2.60
CA SER A 135 3.63 -6.08 -3.44
C SER A 135 3.74 -5.32 -4.75
N LEU A 136 4.94 -4.84 -5.08
CA LEU A 136 5.24 -4.13 -6.31
C LEU A 136 6.36 -4.84 -7.09
N PRO A 137 6.21 -5.04 -8.41
CA PRO A 137 7.29 -5.53 -9.26
C PRO A 137 8.38 -4.47 -9.45
N GLU A 138 9.58 -4.91 -9.82
CA GLU A 138 10.78 -4.08 -10.03
C GLU A 138 10.59 -2.90 -11.01
N LYS A 139 9.55 -2.89 -11.85
CA LYS A 139 9.21 -1.73 -12.69
C LYS A 139 8.90 -0.44 -11.90
N HIS A 140 8.65 -0.55 -10.60
CA HIS A 140 8.44 0.60 -9.69
C HIS A 140 9.71 1.01 -8.92
N TYR A 141 10.86 0.39 -9.19
CA TYR A 141 12.12 0.74 -8.54
C TYR A 141 12.44 2.23 -8.69
N ASN A 142 12.72 2.91 -7.57
CA ASN A 142 13.02 4.34 -7.45
C ASN A 142 11.90 5.26 -7.97
N ARG A 143 10.66 4.78 -7.93
CA ARG A 143 9.47 5.50 -8.45
C ARG A 143 8.37 5.61 -7.43
N THR A 144 8.50 4.95 -6.26
CA THR A 144 7.47 4.99 -5.24
C THR A 144 7.64 6.19 -4.32
N CYS A 145 6.55 6.60 -3.69
CA CYS A 145 6.59 7.50 -2.55
C CYS A 145 5.42 7.22 -1.60
N GLY A 146 5.52 7.67 -0.35
CA GLY A 146 4.59 7.36 0.73
C GLY A 146 5.27 6.71 1.92
N LEU A 147 4.47 6.23 2.87
CA LEU A 147 4.95 5.54 4.09
C LEU A 147 5.75 4.27 3.79
N CYS A 148 5.54 3.63 2.64
CA CYS A 148 6.30 2.44 2.23
C CYS A 148 7.69 2.73 1.66
N GLY A 149 8.13 4.00 1.62
CA GLY A 149 9.45 4.39 1.13
C GLY A 149 9.53 4.57 -0.39
N ASN A 150 10.76 4.72 -0.91
CA ASN A 150 11.03 5.09 -2.31
C ASN A 150 11.40 3.88 -3.21
N PHE A 151 11.52 2.68 -2.61
CA PHE A 151 11.81 1.41 -3.26
C PHE A 151 13.07 1.48 -4.13
N ASN A 152 14.21 1.79 -3.52
CA ASN A 152 15.50 1.90 -4.19
C ASN A 152 16.58 0.96 -3.61
N ARG A 153 16.21 0.09 -2.65
CA ARG A 153 17.08 -0.84 -1.89
C ARG A 153 18.00 -0.15 -0.87
N PHE A 154 17.73 1.09 -0.49
CA PHE A 154 18.49 1.84 0.51
C PHE A 154 17.56 2.30 1.65
N ALA A 155 17.47 1.47 2.69
CA ALA A 155 16.62 1.77 3.85
C ALA A 155 16.95 3.12 4.53
N GLU A 156 18.18 3.63 4.37
CA GLU A 156 18.64 4.86 4.99
C GLU A 156 17.96 6.12 4.46
N ASP A 157 17.32 6.07 3.28
CA ASP A 157 16.62 7.20 2.66
C ASP A 157 15.10 7.00 2.53
N ASP A 158 14.54 5.97 3.17
CA ASP A 158 13.10 5.69 3.13
C ASP A 158 12.25 6.75 3.83
N PHE A 159 12.84 7.54 4.74
CA PHE A 159 12.18 8.65 5.44
C PHE A 159 12.22 9.98 4.68
N MET A 160 12.09 9.91 3.35
CA MET A 160 11.91 11.08 2.50
C MET A 160 10.48 11.63 2.60
N THR A 161 10.35 12.92 2.92
CA THR A 161 9.05 13.61 2.96
C THR A 161 8.48 13.87 1.56
N GLN A 162 7.22 14.31 1.51
CA GLN A 162 6.59 14.75 0.26
C GLN A 162 7.35 15.89 -0.44
N GLU A 163 8.08 16.72 0.31
CA GLU A 163 8.95 17.80 -0.21
C GLU A 163 10.35 17.33 -0.64
N GLY A 164 10.65 16.03 -0.49
CA GLY A 164 11.97 15.46 -0.82
C GLY A 164 13.04 15.76 0.22
N ILE A 165 12.65 15.98 1.48
CA ILE A 165 13.57 16.19 2.61
C ILE A 165 13.74 14.86 3.34
N LEU A 166 14.97 14.47 3.62
CA LEU A 166 15.24 13.31 4.47
C LEU A 166 15.09 13.69 5.95
N GLU A 167 14.23 12.96 6.66
CA GLU A 167 13.96 13.17 8.09
C GLU A 167 14.56 12.04 8.94
N GLU A 168 15.07 12.39 10.12
CA GLU A 168 15.43 11.41 11.16
C GLU A 168 14.23 11.06 12.05
N ASN A 169 13.27 11.99 12.18
CA ASN A 169 12.10 11.81 13.03
C ASN A 169 10.96 11.14 12.27
N ILE A 170 10.60 9.92 12.69
CA ILE A 170 9.52 9.11 12.11
C ILE A 170 8.20 9.88 12.03
N TYR A 171 7.84 10.64 13.07
CA TYR A 171 6.59 11.38 13.10
C TYR A 171 6.63 12.62 12.19
N SER A 172 7.79 13.27 12.03
CA SER A 172 7.94 14.33 11.02
C SER A 172 7.74 13.76 9.62
N PHE A 173 8.44 12.67 9.29
CA PHE A 173 8.30 11.94 8.03
C PHE A 173 6.85 11.50 7.76
N ALA A 174 6.26 10.71 8.66
CA ALA A 174 4.95 10.11 8.40
C ALA A 174 3.81 11.16 8.36
N ASN A 175 3.90 12.22 9.17
CA ASN A 175 2.94 13.33 9.08
C ASN A 175 3.05 14.13 7.78
N SER A 176 4.20 14.13 7.09
CA SER A 176 4.32 14.77 5.78
C SER A 176 3.48 14.07 4.71
N TRP A 177 3.19 12.78 4.89
CA TRP A 177 2.34 11.97 4.00
C TRP A 177 0.85 11.99 4.38
N GLY A 178 0.44 12.85 5.30
CA GLY A 178 -0.95 13.03 5.70
C GLY A 178 -1.78 13.74 4.62
N MET A 179 -2.83 13.10 4.14
CA MET A 179 -3.70 13.61 3.08
C MET A 179 -4.85 14.43 3.66
N SER A 180 -4.84 15.75 3.44
CA SER A 180 -5.95 16.62 3.84
C SER A 180 -7.15 16.44 2.91
N ASN A 181 -8.32 16.14 3.47
CA ASN A 181 -9.59 16.28 2.75
C ASN A 181 -10.11 17.72 2.91
N GLN A 182 -10.87 18.22 1.93
CA GLN A 182 -11.42 19.59 1.82
C GLN A 182 -12.19 20.08 3.07
N GLN A 183 -12.55 19.18 3.99
CA GLN A 183 -13.26 19.51 5.23
C GLN A 183 -12.42 19.33 6.52
N LYS A 184 -11.27 18.66 6.47
CA LYS A 184 -10.46 18.38 7.67
C LYS A 184 -8.98 18.26 7.30
N LYS A 185 -8.17 19.21 7.78
CA LYS A 185 -6.71 19.09 7.75
C LYS A 185 -6.30 17.98 8.72
N CYS A 186 -5.43 17.06 8.30
CA CYS A 186 -4.89 16.05 9.20
C CYS A 186 -4.23 16.74 10.40
N GLN A 187 -4.66 16.38 11.61
CA GLN A 187 -3.92 16.76 12.81
C GLN A 187 -2.64 15.94 12.85
N ARG A 188 -1.52 16.57 13.18
CA ARG A 188 -0.24 15.87 13.26
C ARG A 188 -0.31 14.87 14.40
N ALA A 189 -0.01 13.61 14.11
CA ALA A 189 0.16 12.60 15.14
C ALA A 189 1.42 12.92 15.96
N MET A 190 1.38 12.63 17.26
CA MET A 190 2.51 12.80 18.17
C MET A 190 3.04 11.44 18.62
N PRO A 191 4.34 11.33 18.92
CA PRO A 191 4.89 10.13 19.54
C PRO A 191 4.17 9.82 20.85
N PRO A 192 4.08 8.54 21.25
CA PRO A 192 3.50 8.18 22.53
C PRO A 192 4.26 8.91 23.64
N SER A 193 3.53 9.59 24.52
CA SER A 193 4.08 10.19 25.72
C SER A 193 4.47 9.05 26.67
N TYR A 194 5.70 8.56 26.60
CA TYR A 194 6.25 7.69 27.63
C TYR A 194 6.59 8.54 28.86
N THR A 195 5.59 8.83 29.70
CA THR A 195 5.86 9.14 31.10
C THR A 195 6.14 7.81 31.80
N CYS A 196 7.43 7.48 31.93
CA CYS A 196 7.88 6.50 32.91
C CYS A 196 7.73 7.06 34.33
#